data_AF-A0A0F9F752-F1
#
_entry.id   AF-A0A0F9F752-F1
#
_cell.length_a   1.000
_cell.length_b   1.000
_cell.length_c   1.000
_cell.angle_alpha   90.00
_cell.angle_beta   90.00
_cell.angle_gamma   90.00
#
_symmetry.space_group_name_H-M   'P 1'
#
loop_
_entity.id
_entity.type
_entity.pdbx_description
1 polymer ?
#
loop_
_entity_poly.entity_id
_entity_poly.type
_entity_poly.pdbx_seq_one_letter_code
_entity_poly.pdbx_strand_id
1 'polypeptide(L)'
;MGRQEVDLSNVEYMPIEDVPTRVNQLVKWMPFFNTLTNGKAALLKYNNRQRAHQVREIVIISARYHKFQIKTRIIHGTPEIHDTDEWLLYVWKA
;
A
#
# COMPACT_ATOMS: atom_id res chain seq x y z
N MET A 1 7.78 -7.25 -23.23
CA MET A 1 6.80 -7.12 -22.13
C MET A 1 6.71 -5.65 -21.76
N GLY A 2 5.62 -4.97 -22.14
CA GLY A 2 5.45 -3.53 -21.93
C GLY A 2 5.25 -3.21 -20.45
N ARG A 3 5.96 -2.21 -19.93
CA ARG A 3 5.67 -1.63 -18.61
C ARG A 3 4.32 -0.94 -18.71
N GLN A 4 3.32 -1.44 -18.01
CA GLN A 4 2.08 -0.68 -17.78
C GLN A 4 2.42 0.48 -16.85
N GLU A 5 2.28 1.70 -17.36
CA GLU A 5 2.31 2.91 -16.54
C GLU A 5 1.11 2.89 -15.60
N VAL A 6 1.38 2.93 -14.31
CA VAL A 6 0.35 3.02 -13.27
C VAL A 6 -0.01 4.50 -13.13
N ASP A 7 -1.25 4.85 -13.43
CA ASP A 7 -1.75 6.21 -13.27
C ASP A 7 -1.80 6.58 -11.78
N LEU A 8 -0.99 7.57 -11.40
CA LEU A 8 -0.85 8.09 -10.03
C LEU A 8 -1.73 9.31 -9.76
N SER A 9 -2.57 9.74 -10.70
CA SER A 9 -3.40 10.95 -10.58
C SER A 9 -4.48 10.86 -9.48
N ASN A 10 -4.77 9.66 -8.96
CA ASN A 10 -5.85 9.43 -7.99
C ASN A 10 -5.41 8.47 -6.88
N VAL A 11 -4.36 8.86 -6.17
CA VAL A 11 -3.83 8.11 -5.02
C VAL A 11 -4.46 8.63 -3.74
N GLU A 12 -5.23 7.79 -3.04
CA GLU A 12 -5.68 8.09 -1.68
C GLU A 12 -4.51 7.97 -0.69
N TYR A 13 -4.27 9.03 0.09
CA TYR A 13 -3.22 9.12 1.11
C TYR A 13 -3.70 8.59 2.46
N MET A 14 -2.91 7.75 3.11
CA MET A 14 -3.13 7.33 4.50
C MET A 14 -1.89 7.70 5.36
N PRO A 15 -2.06 8.53 6.41
CA PRO A 15 -0.97 8.88 7.33
C PRO A 15 -0.40 7.66 8.05
N ILE A 16 0.90 7.70 8.39
CA ILE A 16 1.64 6.61 9.07
C ILE A 16 1.00 6.22 10.42
N GLU A 17 0.43 7.18 11.14
CA GLU A 17 -0.16 6.97 12.47
C GLU A 17 -1.42 6.10 12.42
N ASP A 18 -2.13 6.12 11.29
CA ASP A 18 -3.36 5.37 11.08
C ASP A 18 -3.11 3.94 10.58
N VAL A 19 -1.87 3.58 10.26
CA VAL A 19 -1.50 2.28 9.72
C VAL A 19 -1.51 1.22 10.83
N PRO A 20 -2.46 0.26 10.83
CA PRO A 20 -2.57 -0.75 11.89
C PRO A 20 -1.42 -1.74 11.83
N THR A 21 -0.52 -1.73 12.83
CA THR A 21 0.69 -2.60 12.82
C THR A 21 0.69 -3.74 13.81
N ARG A 22 -0.46 -4.11 14.39
CA ARG A 22 -0.60 -5.31 15.22
C ARG A 22 -1.55 -6.32 14.54
N VAL A 23 -1.24 -7.60 14.69
CA VAL A 23 -2.07 -8.73 14.20
C VAL A 23 -3.49 -8.70 14.76
N ASN A 24 -3.74 -8.08 15.93
CA ASN A 24 -5.11 -7.91 16.43
C ASN A 24 -5.91 -6.81 15.71
N GLN A 25 -5.36 -6.19 14.66
CA GLN A 25 -6.02 -5.13 13.88
C GLN A 25 -6.25 -5.51 12.41
N LEU A 26 -6.22 -6.80 12.04
CA LEU A 26 -6.52 -7.27 10.67
C LEU A 26 -7.90 -6.80 10.17
N VAL A 27 -8.87 -6.62 11.07
CA VAL A 27 -10.21 -6.11 10.74
C VAL A 27 -10.18 -4.65 10.28
N LYS A 28 -9.23 -3.85 10.78
CA LYS A 28 -9.10 -2.42 10.41
C LYS A 28 -8.60 -2.20 8.99
N TRP A 29 -8.04 -3.22 8.35
CA TRP A 29 -7.65 -3.16 6.94
C TRP A 29 -8.82 -3.37 5.98
N MET A 30 -9.98 -3.87 6.45
CA MET A 30 -11.13 -4.09 5.58
C MET A 30 -11.68 -2.79 4.95
N PRO A 31 -11.86 -1.68 5.69
CA PRO A 31 -12.22 -0.39 5.10
C PRO A 31 -11.23 0.04 4.00
N PHE A 32 -9.92 -0.08 4.25
CA PHE A 32 -8.89 0.22 3.26
C PHE A 32 -9.00 -0.66 2.00
N PHE A 33 -9.19 -1.98 2.15
CA PHE A 33 -9.37 -2.85 0.98
C PHE A 33 -10.61 -2.51 0.16
N ASN A 34 -11.66 -2.01 0.81
CA ASN A 34 -12.87 -1.57 0.13
C ASN A 34 -12.66 -0.28 -0.68
N THR A 35 -11.73 0.60 -0.29
CA THR A 35 -11.41 1.80 -1.09
C THR A 35 -10.55 1.50 -2.32
N LEU A 36 -9.86 0.35 -2.34
CA LEU A 36 -9.07 -0.06 -3.52
C LEU A 36 -9.96 -0.20 -4.76
N THR A 37 -9.71 0.65 -5.75
CA THR A 37 -10.41 0.61 -7.04
C THR A 37 -9.69 -0.31 -8.01
N ASN A 38 -10.43 -1.03 -8.86
CA ASN A 38 -9.83 -1.89 -9.89
C ASN A 38 -8.95 -1.05 -10.84
N GLY A 39 -7.74 -1.53 -11.11
CA GLY A 39 -6.78 -0.84 -11.98
C GLY A 39 -6.03 0.33 -11.32
N LYS A 40 -6.30 0.64 -10.05
CA LYS A 40 -5.59 1.69 -9.30
C LYS A 40 -4.82 1.11 -8.11
N ALA A 41 -3.70 1.72 -7.79
CA ALA A 41 -2.91 1.39 -6.61
C ALA A 41 -3.07 2.47 -5.55
N ALA A 42 -3.32 2.05 -4.30
CA ALA A 42 -3.14 2.90 -3.14
C ALA A 42 -1.66 3.00 -2.79
N LEU A 43 -1.24 4.19 -2.37
CA LEU A 43 0.13 4.49 -1.98
C LEU A 43 0.18 4.76 -0.48
N LEU A 44 1.04 4.03 0.21
CA LEU A 44 1.32 4.27 1.62
C LEU A 44 2.78 4.74 1.74
N LYS A 45 3.00 5.91 2.35
CA LYS A 45 4.34 6.49 2.51
C LYS A 45 4.92 6.15 3.87
N TYR A 46 6.22 5.86 3.91
CA TYR A 46 6.96 5.51 5.11
C TYR A 46 8.34 6.15 5.09
N ASN A 47 8.68 6.88 6.14
CA ASN A 47 10.05 7.39 6.34
C ASN A 47 11.11 6.28 6.55
N ASN A 48 10.69 5.02 6.76
CA ASN A 48 11.58 3.91 7.08
C ASN A 48 11.29 2.66 6.23
N ARG A 49 12.33 2.12 5.59
CA ARG A 49 12.27 0.89 4.79
C ARG A 49 11.71 -0.30 5.55
N GLN A 50 12.27 -0.57 6.72
CA GLN A 50 11.89 -1.71 7.56
C GLN A 50 10.41 -1.62 7.94
N ARG A 51 9.92 -0.41 8.21
CA ARG A 51 8.50 -0.17 8.50
C ARG A 51 7.61 -0.50 7.30
N ALA A 52 7.97 -0.05 6.09
CA ALA A 52 7.25 -0.38 4.87
C ALA A 52 7.15 -1.91 4.65
N HIS A 53 8.25 -2.63 4.90
CA HIS A 53 8.26 -4.09 4.82
C HIS A 53 7.37 -4.76 5.87
N GLN A 54 7.45 -4.35 7.14
CA GLN A 54 6.59 -4.87 8.21
C GLN A 54 5.11 -4.67 7.90
N VAL A 55 4.72 -3.48 7.43
CA VAL A 55 3.32 -3.21 7.09
C VAL A 55 2.88 -4.04 5.89
N ARG A 56 3.73 -4.19 4.87
CA ARG A 56 3.42 -5.04 3.70
C ARG A 56 3.06 -6.46 4.12
N GLU A 57 3.78 -7.05 5.08
CA GLU A 57 3.46 -8.38 5.59
C GLU A 57 2.08 -8.42 6.24
N ILE A 58 1.75 -7.43 7.08
CA ILE A 58 0.45 -7.32 7.74
C ILE A 58 -0.68 -7.13 6.72
N VAL A 59 -0.47 -6.31 5.70
CA VAL A 59 -1.42 -6.08 4.60
C VAL A 59 -1.69 -7.38 3.85
N ILE A 60 -0.65 -8.14 3.49
CA ILE A 60 -0.79 -9.42 2.80
C ILE A 60 -1.54 -10.44 3.68
N ILE A 61 -1.20 -10.53 4.97
CA ILE A 61 -1.88 -11.43 5.91
C ILE A 61 -3.35 -11.03 6.06
N SER A 62 -3.64 -9.74 6.21
CA SER A 62 -5.01 -9.21 6.33
C SER A 62 -5.84 -9.49 5.08
N ALA A 63 -5.27 -9.28 3.90
CA ALA A 63 -5.96 -9.56 2.65
C ALA A 63 -6.28 -11.05 2.52
N ARG A 64 -5.34 -11.94 2.86
CA ARG A 64 -5.58 -13.39 2.88
C ARG A 64 -6.68 -13.78 3.87
N TYR A 65 -6.66 -13.22 5.08
CA TYR A 65 -7.68 -13.45 6.10
C TYR A 65 -9.08 -13.07 5.59
N HIS A 66 -9.21 -11.93 4.92
CA HIS A 66 -10.48 -11.45 4.34
C HIS A 66 -10.77 -11.99 2.93
N LYS A 67 -9.97 -12.94 2.42
CA LYS A 67 -10.08 -13.51 1.06
C LYS A 67 -10.03 -12.47 -0.07
N PHE A 68 -9.33 -11.36 0.16
CA PHE A 68 -9.12 -10.31 -0.82
C PHE A 68 -7.85 -10.59 -1.63
N GLN A 69 -7.95 -10.52 -2.96
CA GLN A 69 -6.79 -10.67 -3.82
C GLN A 69 -6.14 -9.31 -4.05
N ILE A 70 -4.92 -9.16 -3.54
CA ILE A 70 -4.11 -7.95 -3.70
C ILE A 70 -2.71 -8.27 -4.20
N LYS A 71 -2.07 -7.27 -4.80
CA LYS A 71 -0.65 -7.23 -5.10
C LYS A 71 -0.03 -6.04 -4.38
N THR A 72 1.26 -6.16 -4.06
CA THR A 72 2.00 -5.13 -3.34
C THR A 72 3.38 -4.91 -3.92
N ARG A 73 3.91 -3.69 -3.82
CA ARG A 73 5.28 -3.35 -4.22
C ARG A 73 5.86 -2.27 -3.32
N ILE A 74 7.11 -2.47 -2.90
CA ILE A 74 7.87 -1.44 -2.19
C ILE A 74 8.90 -0.84 -3.15
N ILE A 75 8.99 0.48 -3.17
CA ILE A 75 10.05 1.23 -3.86
C ILE A 75 10.56 2.35 -2.95
N HIS A 76 11.77 2.83 -3.24
CA HIS A 76 12.20 4.12 -2.71
C HIS A 76 11.56 5.20 -3.58
N GLY A 77 10.86 6.15 -2.95
CA GLY A 77 10.39 7.35 -3.60
C GLY A 77 11.57 8.14 -4.15
N THR A 78 11.33 8.79 -5.26
CA THR A 78 12.25 9.77 -5.84
C THR A 78 11.47 11.07 -5.96
N PRO A 79 11.99 12.21 -5.48
CA PRO A 79 11.27 13.48 -5.50
C PRO A 79 10.72 13.85 -6.89
N GLU A 80 11.43 13.50 -7.96
CA GLU A 80 11.08 13.85 -9.33
C GLU A 80 9.82 13.13 -9.85
N ILE A 81 9.51 11.96 -9.29
CA ILE A 81 8.40 11.11 -9.75
C ILE A 81 7.29 11.05 -8.71
N HIS A 82 7.65 11.07 -7.43
CA HIS A 82 6.75 10.77 -6.32
C HIS A 82 6.56 11.93 -5.33
N ASP A 83 7.23 13.06 -5.59
CA ASP A 83 7.22 14.25 -4.71
C ASP A 83 7.62 13.92 -3.26
N THR A 84 8.48 12.91 -3.10
CA THR A 84 8.91 12.41 -1.79
C THR A 84 10.17 11.55 -1.91
N ASP A 85 11.02 11.60 -0.89
CA ASP A 85 12.19 10.73 -0.71
C ASP A 85 11.91 9.61 0.32
N GLU A 86 10.64 9.23 0.45
CA GLU A 86 10.18 8.23 1.43
C GLU A 86 10.03 6.85 0.80
N TRP A 87 9.98 5.80 1.62
CA TRP A 87 9.64 4.46 1.17
C TRP A 87 8.16 4.34 0.87
N LEU A 88 7.84 3.86 -0.33
CA LEU A 88 6.48 3.77 -0.83
C LEU A 88 6.04 2.32 -0.90
N LEU A 89 4.88 2.01 -0.31
CA LEU A 89 4.19 0.73 -0.45
C LEU A 89 2.95 0.92 -1.32
N TYR A 90 3.00 0.35 -2.51
CA TYR A 90 1.86 0.23 -3.41
C TYR A 90 1.03 -0.98 -3.02
N VAL A 91 -0.28 -0.82 -2.99
CA VAL A 91 -1.26 -1.91 -2.79
C VAL A 91 -2.36 -1.76 -3.83
N TRP A 92 -2.65 -2.82 -4.59
CA TRP A 92 -3.73 -2.82 -5.58
C TRP A 92 -4.43 -4.16 -5.67
N LYS A 93 -5.67 -4.17 -6.17
CA LYS A 93 -6.42 -5.41 -6.43
C LYS A 93 -5.71 -6.25 -7.52
N ALA A 94 -5.62 -7.55 -7.28
CA ALA A 94 -4.90 -8.47 -8.17
C ALA A 94 -5.63 -8.74 -9.48
#